data_AF-A0A8T6WMP4-F1
#
_entry.id   AF-A0A8T6WMP4-F1
#
_cell.length_a   1.000
_cell.length_b   1.000
_cell.length_c   1.000
_cell.angle_alpha   90.00
_cell.angle_beta   90.00
_cell.angle_gamma   90.00
#
_symmetry.space_group_name_H-M   'P 1'
#
loop_
_entity.id
_entity.type
_entity.pdbx_description
1 polymer ?
#
loop_
_entity_poly.entity_id
_entity_poly.type
_entity_poly.pdbx_seq_one_letter_code
_entity_poly.pdbx_strand_id
1 'polypeptide(L)' 'AGLKPETIALSRNIAGKLKKELILGKDPNSIAAAAVCVAAEREGEKISKTKMAQIASVSDVTLRNQLVEIEKALKK' A
#
# COMPACT_ATOMS: atom_id res chain seq x y z
N ALA A 1 7.40 -0.17 -17.30
CA ALA A 1 7.09 0.91 -16.34
C ALA A 1 7.45 0.40 -14.95
N GLY A 2 8.64 0.76 -14.48
CA GLY A 2 9.09 0.44 -13.13
C GLY A 2 8.83 1.61 -12.21
N LEU A 3 8.48 1.33 -10.95
CA LEU A 3 8.41 2.34 -9.90
C LEU A 3 9.79 2.92 -9.67
N LYS A 4 9.87 4.20 -9.33
CA LYS A 4 11.14 4.80 -8.93
C LYS A 4 11.71 4.08 -7.70
N PRO A 5 13.04 3.98 -7.58
CA PRO A 5 13.67 3.42 -6.39
C PRO A 5 13.28 4.18 -5.11
N GLU A 6 13.00 5.49 -5.23
CA GLU A 6 12.52 6.36 -4.16
C GLU A 6 11.15 5.90 -3.64
N THR A 7 10.21 5.62 -4.56
CA THR A 7 8.88 5.08 -4.25
C THR A 7 8.96 3.74 -3.52
N ILE A 8 9.90 2.87 -3.91
CA ILE A 8 10.12 1.57 -3.26
C ILE A 8 10.72 1.74 -1.86
N ALA A 9 11.65 2.68 -1.69
CA ALA A 9 12.22 2.99 -0.39
C ALA A 9 11.15 3.56 0.56
N LEU A 10 10.30 4.47 0.06
CA LEU A 10 9.21 5.06 0.82
C LEU A 10 8.16 4.01 1.21
N SER A 11 7.78 3.11 0.30
CA SER A 11 6.79 2.06 0.60
C SER A 11 7.28 1.11 1.69
N ARG A 12 8.58 0.76 1.68
CA ARG A 12 9.21 -0.02 2.76
C ARG A 12 9.15 0.71 4.10
N ASN A 13 9.41 2.02 4.09
CA ASN A 13 9.33 2.85 5.31
C ASN A 13 7.90 2.92 5.85
N ILE A 14 6.91 3.09 4.97
CA ILE A 14 5.49 3.09 5.32
C ILE A 14 5.11 1.75 5.94
N ALA A 15 5.42 0.63 5.28
CA ALA A 15 5.11 -0.71 5.77
C ALA A 15 5.74 -0.98 7.14
N GLY A 16 6.97 -0.51 7.37
CA GLY A 16 7.66 -0.64 8.66
C GLY A 16 7.08 0.23 9.79
N LYS A 17 6.36 1.31 9.46
CA LYS A 17 5.68 2.17 10.44
C LYS A 17 4.29 1.68 10.83
N LEU A 18 3.74 0.70 10.12
CA LEU A 18 2.42 0.15 10.43
C LEU A 18 2.46 -0.63 11.75
N LYS A 19 1.45 -0.39 12.59
CA LYS A 19 1.29 -1.13 13.85
C LYS A 19 0.96 -2.59 13.58
N LYS A 20 1.47 -3.50 14.41
CA LYS A 20 1.18 -4.93 14.34
C LYS A 20 -0.32 -5.24 14.35
N GLU A 21 -1.09 -4.49 15.13
CA GLU A 21 -2.56 -4.62 15.21
C GLU A 21 -3.25 -4.39 13.85
N LEU A 22 -2.70 -3.53 13.00
CA LEU A 22 -3.25 -3.25 11.68
C LEU A 22 -2.99 -4.40 10.69
N ILE A 23 -1.90 -5.15 10.91
CA ILE A 23 -1.43 -6.24 10.05
C ILE A 23 -2.01 -7.59 10.52
N LEU A 24 -2.32 -7.71 11.81
CA LEU A 24 -2.83 -8.95 12.40
C LEU A 24 -4.13 -9.39 11.74
N GLY A 25 -4.13 -10.59 11.16
CA GLY A 25 -5.28 -11.14 10.43
C GLY A 25 -5.48 -10.58 9.02
N LYS A 26 -4.59 -9.71 8.51
CA LYS A 26 -4.60 -9.23 7.13
C LYS A 26 -3.50 -9.89 6.31
N ASP A 27 -3.76 -10.04 5.02
CA ASP A 27 -2.81 -10.63 4.09
C ASP A 27 -1.59 -9.70 3.89
N PRO A 28 -0.34 -10.18 4.07
CA PRO A 28 0.85 -9.35 3.96
C PRO A 28 1.05 -8.78 2.55
N ASN A 29 0.60 -9.47 1.50
CA ASN A 29 0.68 -8.95 0.14
C ASN A 29 -0.26 -7.76 -0.05
N SER A 30 -1.45 -7.81 0.56
CA SER A 30 -2.41 -6.71 0.52
C SER A 30 -1.88 -5.44 1.20
N ILE A 31 -1.19 -5.60 2.33
CA ILE A 31 -0.54 -4.50 3.07
C ILE A 31 0.60 -3.90 2.26
N ALA A 32 1.46 -4.75 1.68
CA ALA A 32 2.58 -4.31 0.86
C ALA A 32 2.10 -3.55 -0.38
N ALA A 33 1.09 -4.06 -1.08
CA ALA A 33 0.52 -3.41 -2.26
C ALA A 33 -0.10 -2.04 -1.93
N ALA A 34 -0.81 -1.96 -0.81
CA ALA A 34 -1.39 -0.69 -0.37
C ALA A 34 -0.30 0.31 0.07
N ALA A 35 0.76 -0.14 0.75
CA ALA A 35 1.91 0.72 1.08
C ALA A 35 2.62 1.26 -0.17
N VAL A 36 2.74 0.45 -1.23
CA VAL A 36 3.29 0.88 -2.53
C VAL A 36 2.40 1.91 -3.21
N CYS A 37 1.08 1.69 -3.23
CA CYS A 37 0.13 2.67 -3.77
C CYS A 37 0.22 4.02 -3.03
N VAL A 38 0.27 4.02 -1.70
CA VAL A 38 0.38 5.27 -0.92
C VAL A 38 1.72 5.96 -1.17
N ALA A 39 2.82 5.21 -1.26
CA ALA A 39 4.13 5.78 -1.60
C ALA A 39 4.11 6.42 -3.00
N ALA A 40 3.51 5.74 -3.97
CA ALA A 40 3.40 6.25 -5.33
C ALA A 40 2.53 7.50 -5.42
N GLU A 41 1.40 7.53 -4.69
CA GLU A 41 0.56 8.73 -4.61
C GLU A 41 1.32 9.93 -4.02
N ARG A 42 2.23 9.71 -3.06
CA ARG A 42 3.09 10.77 -2.49
C ARG A 42 4.18 11.26 -3.46
N GLU A 43 4.74 10.35 -4.25
CA GLU A 43 5.75 10.66 -5.27
C GLU A 43 5.16 11.17 -6.60
N GLY A 44 3.83 11.30 -6.68
CA GLY A 44 3.12 11.73 -7.89
C GLY A 44 3.08 10.68 -9.01
N GLU A 45 3.39 9.42 -8.69
CA GLU A 45 3.32 8.31 -9.63
C GLU A 45 1.88 7.78 -9.76
N LYS A 46 1.36 7.73 -10.98
CA LYS A 46 0.03 7.20 -11.26
C LYS A 46 0.06 5.67 -11.30
N ILE A 47 -0.25 5.03 -10.17
CA ILE A 47 -0.52 3.59 -10.11
C ILE A 47 -2.02 3.32 -10.26
N SER A 48 -2.38 2.36 -11.12
CA SER A 48 -3.73 1.82 -11.17
C SER A 48 -3.98 0.90 -9.97
N LYS A 49 -4.95 1.28 -9.12
CA LYS A 49 -5.38 0.52 -7.94
C LYS A 49 -5.90 -0.87 -8.35
N THR A 50 -6.63 -0.97 -9.45
CA THR A 50 -7.11 -2.26 -10.00
C THR A 50 -5.96 -3.16 -10.42
N LYS A 51 -4.92 -2.60 -11.05
CA LYS A 51 -3.73 -3.38 -11.40
C LYS A 51 -2.99 -3.88 -10.16
N MET A 52 -2.90 -3.08 -9.11
CA MET A 52 -2.29 -3.53 -7.85
C MET A 52 -3.14 -4.59 -7.14
N ALA A 53 -4.46 -4.50 -7.22
CA ALA A 53 -5.35 -5.51 -6.64
C ALA A 53 -5.11 -6.86 -7.32
N GLN A 54 -4.99 -6.88 -8.65
CA GLN A 54 -4.64 -8.07 -9.41
C GLN A 54 -3.25 -8.63 -9.05
N ILE A 55 -2.22 -7.79 -8.95
CA ILE A 55 -0.86 -8.24 -8.57
C ILE A 55 -0.86 -8.82 -7.15
N ALA A 56 -1.58 -8.20 -6.22
CA ALA A 56 -1.70 -8.68 -4.85
C ALA A 56 -2.70 -9.85 -4.69
N SER A 57 -3.36 -10.28 -5.78
CA SER A 57 -4.40 -11.32 -5.77
C SER A 57 -5.52 -11.04 -4.74
N VAL A 58 -5.91 -9.77 -4.61
CA VAL A 58 -7.03 -9.34 -3.76
C VAL A 58 -8.10 -8.66 -4.60
N SER A 59 -9.30 -8.54 -4.05
CA SER A 59 -10.37 -7.78 -4.70
C SER A 59 -10.08 -6.27 -4.65
N ASP A 60 -10.58 -5.52 -5.65
CA ASP A 60 -10.49 -4.06 -5.66
C ASP A 60 -11.03 -3.42 -4.37
N VAL A 61 -12.11 -3.97 -3.81
CA VAL A 61 -12.70 -3.46 -2.57
C VAL A 61 -11.80 -3.71 -1.35
N THR A 62 -11.11 -4.85 -1.31
CA THR A 62 -10.12 -5.16 -0.26
C THR A 62 -8.94 -4.19 -0.33
N LEU A 63 -8.40 -3.94 -1.53
CA LEU A 63 -7.28 -3.03 -1.69
C LEU A 63 -7.68 -1.59 -1.30
N ARG A 64 -8.85 -1.11 -1.74
CA ARG A 64 -9.34 0.23 -1.40
C ARG A 64 -9.54 0.41 0.11
N ASN A 65 -10.12 -0.59 0.79
CA ASN A 65 -10.27 -0.55 2.25
C ASN A 65 -8.90 -0.50 2.94
N GLN A 66 -7.94 -1.27 2.46
CA GLN A 66 -6.58 -1.28 3.03
C GLN A 66 -5.86 0.06 2.83
N LEU A 67 -6.05 0.73 1.69
CA LEU A 67 -5.51 2.06 1.45
C LEU A 67 -6.02 3.06 2.49
N VAL A 68 -7.34 3.12 2.68
CA VAL A 68 -7.97 4.02 3.66
C VAL A 68 -7.45 3.76 5.07
N GLU A 69 -7.32 2.49 5.46
CA GLU A 69 -6.84 2.11 6.79
C GLU A 69 -5.36 2.47 7.00
N ILE A 70 -4.50 2.26 5.99
CA ILE A 70 -3.09 2.65 6.05
C ILE A 70 -2.95 4.17 6.08
N GLU A 71 -3.71 4.91 5.26
CA GLU A 71 -3.67 6.38 5.27
C GLU A 71 -4.10 6.96 6.63
N LYS A 72 -5.12 6.39 7.26
CA LYS A 72 -5.52 6.76 8.63
C LYS A 72 -4.42 6.48 9.64
N ALA A 73 -3.75 5.33 9.51
CA ALA A 73 -2.65 4.95 10.40
C ALA A 73 -1.44 5.89 10.27
N LEU A 74 -1.20 6.45 9.08
CA LEU A 74 -0.10 7.39 8.82
C LEU A 74 -0.40 8.85 9.16
N LYS A 75 -1.68 9.23 9.31
CA LYS A 75 -2.11 10.58 9.72
C LYS A 75 -2.13 10.78 11.24
N LYS A 76 -1.91 9.72 12.02
CA LYS A 76 -1.79 9.74 13.48
C LYS A 76 -0.34 9.77 13.90
#